data_AF-A0A6I9NE88-F1
#
_entry.id   AF-A0A6I9NE88-F1
#
_cell.length_a   1.000
_cell.length_b   1.000
_cell.length_c   1.000
_cell.angle_alpha   90.00
_cell.angle_beta   90.00
_cell.angle_gamma   90.00
#
_symmetry.space_group_name_H-M   'P 1'
#
loop_
_entity.id
_entity.type
_entity.pdbx_description
1 polymer ?
#
loop_
_entity_poly.entity_id
_entity_poly.type
_entity_poly.pdbx_seq_one_letter_code
_entity_poly.pdbx_strand_id
1 'polypeptide(L)'
;MSFRDLRNFTEMMRALGYPRLISMENFRSPNFTLVAEILIWLVKRYEPQMDIPTDVDTESDRIFFIKAVAQFMATKAHIKLNTKRLYQADGYAVKEMLKITSVLYSAMKTKQMALGEQTEEENSKFKFDLGSRVRFTLLLC
;
A
#
# COMPACT_ATOMS: atom_id res chain seq x y z
N MET A 1 -19.58 7.56 -2.93
CA MET A 1 -18.25 7.27 -3.53
C MET A 1 -18.45 6.33 -4.73
N SER A 2 -17.60 6.36 -5.76
CA SER A 2 -17.88 5.60 -7.00
C SER A 2 -17.51 4.13 -6.87
N PHE A 3 -18.19 3.23 -7.59
CA PHE A 3 -17.85 1.81 -7.63
C PHE A 3 -16.38 1.57 -8.03
N ARG A 4 -15.87 2.40 -8.95
CA ARG A 4 -14.48 2.36 -9.40
C ARG A 4 -13.49 2.63 -8.25
N ASP A 5 -13.79 3.61 -7.40
CA ASP A 5 -12.92 3.96 -6.27
C ASP A 5 -12.75 2.77 -5.31
N LEU A 6 -13.81 1.97 -5.09
CA LEU A 6 -13.80 0.89 -4.10
C LEU A 6 -12.98 -0.26 -4.65
N ARG A 7 -13.26 -0.61 -5.91
CA ARG A 7 -12.56 -1.66 -6.60
C ARG A 7 -11.06 -1.38 -6.64
N ASN A 8 -10.67 -0.16 -7.01
CA ASN A 8 -9.27 0.23 -7.01
C ASN A 8 -8.67 0.11 -5.61
N PHE A 9 -9.38 0.60 -4.59
CA PHE A 9 -8.94 0.50 -3.20
C PHE A 9 -8.73 -0.96 -2.75
N THR A 10 -9.69 -1.85 -3.00
CA THR A 10 -9.60 -3.26 -2.58
C THR A 10 -8.49 -4.01 -3.32
N GLU A 11 -8.32 -3.76 -4.62
CA GLU A 11 -7.25 -4.36 -5.43
C GLU A 11 -5.87 -3.90 -4.92
N MET A 12 -5.70 -2.61 -4.63
CA MET A 12 -4.42 -2.08 -4.13
C MET A 12 -4.10 -2.53 -2.70
N MET A 13 -5.09 -2.59 -1.81
CA MET A 13 -4.90 -3.12 -0.45
C MET A 13 -4.47 -4.59 -0.48
N ARG A 14 -5.07 -5.40 -1.37
CA ARG A 14 -4.65 -6.79 -1.58
C ARG A 14 -3.21 -6.87 -2.08
N ALA A 15 -2.86 -6.06 -3.07
CA ALA A 15 -1.51 -6.06 -3.64
C ALA A 15 -0.43 -5.59 -2.63
N LEU A 16 -0.79 -4.69 -1.71
CA LEU A 16 0.08 -4.26 -0.61
C LEU A 16 0.22 -5.32 0.51
N GLY A 17 -0.59 -6.38 0.48
CA GLY A 17 -0.55 -7.48 1.44
C GLY A 17 -1.44 -7.31 2.67
N TYR A 18 -2.50 -6.51 2.59
CA TYR A 18 -3.46 -6.39 3.69
C TYR A 18 -4.18 -7.74 3.91
N PRO A 19 -4.17 -8.30 5.14
CA PRO A 19 -4.54 -9.70 5.37
C PRO A 19 -6.05 -9.97 5.31
N ARG A 20 -6.88 -8.95 5.54
CA ARG A 20 -8.35 -9.09 5.61
C ARG A 20 -9.00 -8.76 4.27
N LEU A 21 -10.02 -9.53 3.90
CA LEU A 21 -10.83 -9.24 2.71
C LEU A 21 -11.71 -8.01 2.94
N ILE A 22 -11.58 -7.03 2.06
CA ILE A 22 -12.41 -5.82 2.03
C ILE A 22 -13.44 -5.96 0.91
N SER A 23 -14.72 -5.80 1.25
CA SER A 23 -15.83 -5.86 0.30
C SER A 23 -16.60 -4.54 0.24
N MET A 24 -17.45 -4.38 -0.77
CA MET A 24 -18.30 -3.18 -0.88
C MET A 24 -19.37 -3.13 0.21
N GLU A 25 -19.82 -4.29 0.71
CA GLU A 25 -20.82 -4.38 1.77
C GLU A 25 -20.34 -3.70 3.05
N ASN A 26 -19.04 -3.80 3.33
CA ASN A 26 -18.47 -3.27 4.56
C ASN A 26 -18.57 -1.74 4.70
N PHE A 27 -18.90 -1.03 3.61
CA PHE A 27 -19.02 0.43 3.56
C PHE A 27 -20.41 0.91 3.14
N ARG A 28 -21.41 0.02 3.03
CA ARG A 28 -22.82 0.42 2.81
C ARG A 28 -23.43 1.10 4.03
N SER A 29 -22.98 0.70 5.21
CA SER A 29 -23.24 1.37 6.48
C SER A 29 -21.91 1.79 7.14
N PRO A 30 -21.92 2.77 8.05
CA PRO A 30 -20.73 3.16 8.80
C PRO A 30 -20.10 1.96 9.54
N ASN A 31 -18.82 1.70 9.26
CA ASN A 31 -18.04 0.62 9.89
C ASN A 31 -16.71 1.17 10.41
N PHE A 32 -16.77 1.85 11.56
CA PHE A 32 -15.61 2.52 12.14
C PHE A 32 -14.50 1.54 12.52
N THR A 33 -14.84 0.37 13.07
CA THR A 33 -13.87 -0.65 13.46
C THR A 33 -13.00 -1.09 12.28
N LEU A 34 -13.61 -1.33 11.11
CA LEU A 34 -12.85 -1.68 9.91
C LEU A 34 -11.97 -0.52 9.43
N VAL A 35 -12.49 0.71 9.44
CA VAL A 35 -11.71 1.90 9.05
C VAL A 35 -10.52 2.10 9.98
N ALA A 36 -10.70 1.94 11.29
CA ALA A 36 -9.62 2.04 12.26
C ALA A 36 -8.55 0.96 12.03
N GLU A 37 -8.96 -0.30 11.87
CA GLU A 37 -8.04 -1.41 11.57
C GLU A 37 -7.21 -1.14 10.31
N ILE A 38 -7.84 -0.70 9.23
CA ILE A 38 -7.18 -0.35 7.97
C ILE A 38 -6.20 0.82 8.17
N LEU A 39 -6.62 1.89 8.86
CA LEU A 39 -5.77 3.06 9.08
C LEU A 39 -4.55 2.72 9.94
N ILE A 40 -4.70 1.91 10.99
CA ILE A 40 -3.58 1.42 11.80
C ILE A 40 -2.61 0.64 10.92
N TRP A 41 -3.12 -0.26 10.08
CA TRP A 41 -2.29 -1.04 9.18
C TRP A 41 -1.52 -0.16 8.18
N LEU A 42 -2.20 0.83 7.58
CA LEU A 42 -1.58 1.75 6.62
C LEU A 42 -0.49 2.62 7.27
N VAL A 43 -0.74 3.14 8.47
CA VAL A 43 0.27 3.94 9.19
C VAL A 43 1.46 3.08 9.58
N LYS A 44 1.26 1.87 10.10
CA LYS A 44 2.36 0.94 10.40
C LYS A 44 3.12 0.50 9.15
N ARG A 45 2.48 0.51 7.98
CA ARG A 45 3.15 0.27 6.69
C ARG A 45 4.08 1.41 6.30
N TYR A 46 3.76 2.65 6.68
CA TYR A 46 4.64 3.81 6.54
C TYR A 46 5.78 3.81 7.57
N GLU A 47 5.43 3.66 8.85
CA GLU A 47 6.38 3.72 9.96
C GLU A 47 6.05 2.61 10.97
N PRO A 48 6.78 1.47 10.93
CA PRO A 48 6.45 0.29 11.75
C PRO A 48 6.50 0.53 13.27
N GLN A 49 7.28 1.51 13.71
CA GLN A 49 7.46 1.88 15.12
C GLN A 49 6.45 2.94 15.60
N MET A 50 5.54 3.39 14.73
CA MET A 50 4.55 4.39 15.11
C MET A 50 3.58 3.81 16.15
N ASP A 51 3.48 4.50 17.28
CA ASP A 51 2.52 4.20 18.32
C ASP A 51 1.23 4.99 18.08
N ILE A 52 0.17 4.27 17.74
CA ILE A 52 -1.14 4.83 17.41
C ILE A 52 -2.13 4.28 18.44
N PRO A 53 -3.04 5.10 18.96
CA PRO A 53 -4.12 4.62 19.81
C PRO A 53 -4.87 3.47 19.14
N THR A 54 -5.01 2.33 19.84
CA THR A 54 -5.76 1.18 19.35
C THR A 54 -7.19 1.16 19.85
N ASP A 55 -7.44 1.83 20.98
CA ASP A 55 -8.74 1.86 21.64
C ASP A 55 -9.65 2.88 20.93
N VAL A 56 -10.83 2.42 20.52
CA VAL A 56 -11.80 3.21 19.72
C VAL A 56 -13.24 2.96 20.20
N ASP A 57 -13.39 2.60 21.47
CA ASP A 57 -14.66 2.19 22.05
C ASP A 57 -15.57 3.38 22.33
N THR A 58 -15.01 4.51 22.77
CA THR A 58 -15.75 5.74 23.01
C THR A 58 -15.67 6.71 21.84
N GLU A 59 -16.64 7.61 21.73
CA GLU A 59 -16.60 8.69 20.73
C GLU A 59 -15.36 9.58 20.88
N SER A 60 -14.95 9.88 22.12
CA SER A 60 -13.76 10.66 22.39
C SER A 60 -12.49 9.97 21.88
N ASP A 61 -12.37 8.66 22.09
CA ASP A 61 -11.22 7.87 21.63
C ASP A 61 -11.17 7.81 20.10
N ARG A 62 -12.34 7.63 19.44
CA ARG A 62 -12.43 7.67 17.98
C ARG A 62 -12.00 9.01 17.40
N ILE A 63 -12.44 10.12 18.01
CA ILE A 63 -12.04 11.47 17.59
C ILE A 63 -10.53 11.65 17.76
N PHE A 64 -9.98 11.20 18.89
CA PHE A 64 -8.54 11.27 19.17
C PHE A 64 -7.74 10.45 18.15
N PHE A 65 -8.15 9.21 17.90
CA PHE A 65 -7.58 8.31 16.90
C PHE A 65 -7.53 8.96 15.51
N ILE A 66 -8.66 9.49 15.02
CA ILE A 66 -8.72 10.12 13.69
C ILE A 66 -7.80 11.35 13.60
N LYS A 67 -7.72 12.15 14.67
CA LYS A 67 -6.80 13.30 14.72
C LYS A 67 -5.35 12.85 14.68
N ALA A 68 -4.98 11.82 15.44
CA ALA A 68 -3.62 11.28 15.48
C ALA A 68 -3.19 10.76 14.10
N VAL A 69 -4.04 9.96 13.44
CA VAL A 69 -3.78 9.46 12.08
C VAL A 69 -3.66 10.60 11.07
N ALA A 70 -4.58 11.57 11.09
CA ALA A 70 -4.53 12.70 10.16
C ALA A 70 -3.27 13.56 10.36
N GLN A 71 -2.87 13.79 11.61
CA GLN A 71 -1.64 14.52 11.95
C GLN A 71 -0.39 13.78 11.46
N PHE A 72 -0.31 12.46 11.70
CA PHE A 72 0.78 11.64 11.20
C PHE A 72 0.89 11.71 9.68
N MET A 73 -0.21 11.50 8.96
CA MET A 73 -0.22 11.49 7.50
C MET A 73 0.13 12.86 6.91
N ALA A 74 -0.31 13.95 7.54
CA ALA A 74 0.04 15.31 7.10
C ALA A 74 1.52 15.64 7.32
N THR A 75 2.12 15.19 8.42
CA THR A 75 3.49 15.55 8.81
C THR A 75 4.55 14.65 8.20
N LYS A 76 4.30 13.33 8.11
CA LYS A 76 5.27 12.33 7.65
C LYS A 76 5.12 11.99 6.17
N ALA A 77 3.89 11.94 5.68
CA ALA A 77 3.60 11.57 4.29
C ALA A 77 3.19 12.76 3.42
N HIS A 78 3.03 13.96 4.00
CA HIS A 78 2.50 15.15 3.33
C HIS A 78 1.11 14.92 2.69
N ILE A 79 0.30 14.04 3.26
CA ILE A 79 -1.06 13.72 2.80
C ILE A 79 -2.09 14.39 3.71
N LYS A 80 -2.83 15.36 3.16
CA LYS A 80 -3.94 15.99 3.88
C LYS A 80 -5.22 15.16 3.76
N LEU A 81 -5.70 14.66 4.90
CA LEU A 81 -6.91 13.86 5.02
C LEU A 81 -8.09 14.68 5.56
N ASN A 82 -9.30 14.34 5.13
CA ASN A 82 -10.53 14.87 5.71
C ASN A 82 -10.99 14.00 6.89
N THR A 83 -10.78 14.50 8.10
CA THR A 83 -11.10 13.79 9.35
C THR A 83 -12.59 13.47 9.50
N LYS A 84 -13.48 14.38 9.05
CA LYS A 84 -14.94 14.15 9.09
C LYS A 84 -15.33 12.94 8.24
N ARG A 85 -14.75 12.81 7.04
CA ARG A 85 -15.03 11.67 6.15
C ARG A 85 -14.47 10.36 6.68
N LEU A 86 -13.29 10.38 7.29
CA LEU A 86 -12.76 9.19 7.96
C LEU A 86 -13.66 8.75 9.12
N TYR A 87 -14.13 9.69 9.92
CA TYR A 87 -15.02 9.41 11.06
C TYR A 87 -16.39 8.87 10.64
N GLN A 88 -16.93 9.32 9.49
CA GLN A 88 -18.18 8.77 8.92
C GLN A 88 -18.08 7.27 8.61
N ALA A 89 -16.87 6.76 8.38
CA ALA A 89 -16.57 5.34 8.20
C ALA A 89 -17.41 4.60 7.15
N ASP A 90 -17.85 5.33 6.12
CA ASP A 90 -18.63 4.82 5.00
C ASP A 90 -17.80 4.91 3.69
N GLY A 91 -18.47 4.90 2.54
CA GLY A 91 -17.79 5.09 1.25
C GLY A 91 -16.99 6.39 1.12
N TYR A 92 -17.27 7.45 1.89
CA TYR A 92 -16.44 8.65 1.88
C TYR A 92 -15.10 8.45 2.60
N ALA A 93 -15.05 7.60 3.64
CA ALA A 93 -13.81 7.21 4.30
C ALA A 93 -12.88 6.49 3.33
N VAL A 94 -13.42 5.64 2.46
CA VAL A 94 -12.65 4.92 1.42
C VAL A 94 -11.89 5.90 0.53
N LYS A 95 -12.50 7.03 0.14
CA LYS A 95 -11.82 8.04 -0.70
C LYS A 95 -10.61 8.65 -0.01
N GLU A 96 -10.69 8.83 1.30
CA GLU A 96 -9.58 9.38 2.08
C GLU A 96 -8.49 8.31 2.30
N MET A 97 -8.86 7.06 2.60
CA MET A 97 -7.91 5.95 2.71
C MET A 97 -7.20 5.67 1.37
N LEU A 98 -7.91 5.79 0.25
CA LEU A 98 -7.35 5.59 -1.09
C LEU A 98 -6.20 6.55 -1.41
N LYS A 99 -6.20 7.78 -0.86
CA LYS A 99 -5.06 8.71 -1.01
C LYS A 99 -3.78 8.11 -0.43
N ILE A 100 -3.88 7.50 0.75
CA ILE A 100 -2.78 6.84 1.45
C ILE A 100 -2.30 5.62 0.67
N THR A 101 -3.25 4.74 0.33
CA THR A 101 -3.00 3.49 -0.40
C THR A 101 -2.35 3.75 -1.76
N SER A 102 -2.75 4.82 -2.45
CA SER A 102 -2.22 5.17 -3.76
C SER A 102 -0.74 5.50 -3.74
N VAL A 103 -0.29 6.23 -2.72
CA VAL A 103 1.12 6.57 -2.56
C VAL A 103 1.94 5.32 -2.23
N LEU A 104 1.49 4.49 -1.27
CA LEU A 104 2.17 3.23 -0.92
C LEU A 104 2.25 2.26 -2.08
N TYR A 105 1.15 2.10 -2.83
CA TYR A 105 1.09 1.20 -3.97
C TYR A 105 2.01 1.65 -5.10
N SER A 106 2.05 2.96 -5.37
CA SER A 106 2.96 3.52 -6.38
C SER A 106 4.42 3.27 -6.00
N ALA A 107 4.79 3.52 -4.74
CA ALA A 107 6.14 3.26 -4.23
C ALA A 107 6.53 1.76 -4.34
N MET A 108 5.60 0.85 -4.00
CA MET A 108 5.80 -0.59 -4.16
C MET A 108 6.04 -0.97 -5.63
N LYS A 109 5.23 -0.43 -6.55
CA LYS A 109 5.33 -0.74 -7.98
C LYS A 109 6.66 -0.24 -8.56
N THR A 110 7.10 0.96 -8.20
CA THR A 110 8.41 1.50 -8.60
C THR A 110 9.55 0.61 -8.11
N LYS A 111 9.49 0.14 -6.85
CA LYS A 111 10.49 -0.81 -6.33
C LYS A 111 10.50 -2.13 -7.12
N GLN A 112 9.34 -2.66 -7.51
CA GLN A 112 9.26 -3.89 -8.31
C GLN A 112 9.87 -3.73 -9.70
N MET A 113 9.63 -2.60 -10.38
CA MET A 113 10.22 -2.33 -11.69
C MET A 113 11.75 -2.25 -11.61
N ALA A 114 12.29 -1.55 -10.60
CA ALA A 114 13.73 -1.43 -10.40
C ALA A 114 14.41 -2.79 -10.15
N LEU A 115 13.76 -3.73 -9.45
CA LEU A 115 14.27 -5.09 -9.28
C LEU A 115 14.14 -5.95 -10.55
N GLY A 116 13.09 -5.74 -11.35
CA GLY A 116 12.89 -6.44 -12.62
C GLY A 116 13.98 -6.10 -13.65
N GLU A 117 14.33 -4.81 -13.77
CA GLU A 117 15.39 -4.34 -14.66
C GLU A 117 16.78 -4.90 -14.27
N GLN A 118 17.08 -5.00 -12.97
CA GLN A 118 18.33 -5.60 -12.48
C GLN A 118 18.46 -7.09 -12.82
N THR A 119 17.35 -7.83 -12.80
CA THR A 119 17.35 -9.27 -13.12
C THR A 119 17.57 -9.51 -14.61
N GLU A 120 17.05 -8.62 -15.47
CA GLU A 120 17.26 -8.70 -16.92
C GLU A 120 18.69 -8.31 -17.32
N GLU A 121 19.29 -7.31 -16.69
CA GLU A 121 20.70 -6.94 -16.94
C GLU A 121 21.67 -8.04 -16.48
N GLU A 122 21.47 -8.63 -15.30
CA GLU A 122 22.32 -9.74 -14.83
C GLU A 122 22.17 -10.99 -15.70
N ASN A 123 20.96 -11.35 -16.10
CA ASN A 123 20.72 -12.51 -16.96
C ASN A 123 21.23 -12.28 -18.40
N SER A 124 21.17 -11.04 -18.90
CA SER A 124 21.76 -10.66 -20.19
C SER A 124 23.29 -10.68 -20.17
N LYS A 125 23.89 -10.22 -19.06
CA LYS A 125 25.35 -10.26 -18.85
C LYS A 125 25.84 -11.71 -18.73
N PHE A 126 25.13 -12.56 -17.98
CA PHE A 126 25.45 -13.99 -17.87
C PHE A 126 25.36 -14.74 -19.21
N LYS A 127 24.47 -14.31 -20.11
CA LYS A 127 24.29 -14.93 -21.43
C LYS A 127 25.39 -14.56 -22.43
N PHE A 128 26.06 -13.42 -22.26
CA PHE A 128 27.11 -12.95 -23.17
C PHE A 128 28.45 -13.69 -22.97
N ASP A 129 28.80 -14.05 -21.73
CA ASP A 129 30.08 -14.69 -21.39
C ASP A 129 30.18 -16.18 -21.78
N LEU A 130 29.07 -16.90 -21.96
CA LEU A 130 29.09 -18.31 -22.41
C LEU A 130 29.31 -18.47 -23.93
N GLY A 131 29.16 -17.42 -24.73
CA GLY A 131 29.36 -17.46 -26.19
C GLY A 131 30.83 -17.40 -26.63
N SER A 132 31.75 -17.04 -25.74
CA SER A 132 33.12 -16.64 -26.13
C SER A 132 34.19 -17.75 -26.05
N ARG A 133 33.83 -19.01 -25.73
CA ARG A 133 34.82 -20.10 -25.56
C ARG A 133 34.74 -21.28 -26.51
N VAL A 134 33.94 -21.25 -27.56
CA VAL A 134 34.05 -22.27 -28.63
C VAL A 134 35.00 -21.76 -29.72
N ARG A 135 36.31 -21.85 -29.46
CA ARG A 135 37.30 -21.90 -30.55
C ARG A 135 37.50 -23.34 -30.97
N PHE A 136 36.94 -23.64 -32.14
CA PHE A 136 37.41 -24.66 -33.06
C PHE A 136 38.94 -24.79 -33.03
N THR A 137 39.43 -26.01 -32.85
CA THR A 137 40.65 -26.48 -33.51
C THR A 137 40.45 -27.96 -33.84
N LEU A 138 39.80 -28.18 -34.99
CA LEU A 138 40.17 -29.28 -35.87
C LEU A 138 41.56 -28.93 -36.42
N LEU A 139 42.59 -29.69 -36.07
CA LEU A 139 43.82 -29.76 -36.85
C LEU A 139 44.55 -31.08 -36.54
N LEU A 140 44.54 -31.93 -37.57
CA LEU A 140 45.44 -33.02 -37.93
C LEU A 140 46.56 -33.40 -36.94
N CYS A 141 46.54 -34.66 -36.50
CA CYS A 141 47.56 -35.69 -36.77
C CYS A 141 47.07 -37.06 -36.29
#